data_AF-A0A3D9CCE6-F1
#
_entry.id   AF-A0A3D9CCE6-F1
#
_cell.length_a   1.000
_cell.length_b   1.000
_cell.length_c   1.000
_cell.angle_alpha   90.00
_cell.angle_beta   90.00
_cell.angle_gamma   90.00
#
_symmetry.space_group_name_H-M   'P 1'
#
loop_
_entity.id
_entity.type
_entity.pdbx_description
1 polymer ?
#
loop_
_entity_poly.entity_id
_entity_poly.type
_entity_poly.pdbx_seq_one_letter_code
_entity_poly.pdbx_strand_id
1 'polypeptide(L)'
;MKKIISILSVCATSIAFAQTGINTETPKATLDVTAKKEVLTIDGLLPPRLTRAELTAKGNTLYGKEQDGTIIYITDASGGDELSQREHIQSKGLIFSMPMRRIKKGDGCVYSAMVLLNKLTDIKK
;
A
#
# COMPACT_ATOMS: atom_id res chain seq x y z
N MET A 1 34.93 -24.71 -31.12
CA MET A 1 33.54 -24.45 -31.60
C MET A 1 32.47 -24.77 -30.54
N LYS A 2 32.55 -25.91 -29.83
CA LYS A 2 31.58 -26.28 -28.77
C LYS A 2 31.47 -25.28 -27.58
N LYS A 3 32.56 -24.61 -27.20
CA LYS A 3 32.58 -23.64 -26.07
C LYS A 3 31.90 -22.30 -26.37
N ILE A 4 31.84 -21.90 -27.65
CA ILE A 4 31.22 -20.62 -28.07
C ILE A 4 29.69 -20.74 -28.02
N ILE A 5 29.15 -21.92 -28.36
CA ILE A 5 27.71 -22.21 -28.28
C ILE A 5 27.20 -22.11 -26.83
N SER A 6 28.03 -22.50 -25.85
CA SER A 6 27.66 -22.43 -24.43
C SER A 6 27.58 -21.00 -23.87
N ILE A 7 28.39 -20.07 -24.40
CA ILE A 7 28.38 -18.65 -23.99
C ILE A 7 27.17 -17.92 -24.59
N LEU A 8 26.79 -18.25 -25.83
CA LEU A 8 25.64 -17.63 -26.49
C LEU A 8 24.31 -18.00 -25.82
N SER A 9 24.20 -19.20 -25.24
CA SER A 9 23.00 -19.65 -24.51
C SER A 9 22.79 -18.93 -23.18
N VAL A 10 23.86 -18.43 -22.53
CA VAL A 10 23.75 -17.68 -21.26
C VAL A 10 23.31 -16.24 -21.51
N CYS A 11 23.73 -15.64 -22.63
CA CYS A 11 23.40 -14.26 -22.99
C CYS A 11 21.95 -14.04 -23.45
N ALA A 12 21.17 -15.10 -23.72
CA ALA A 12 19.78 -14.99 -24.18
C ALA A 12 18.74 -14.84 -23.05
N THR A 13 19.15 -14.94 -21.78
CA THR A 13 18.23 -14.92 -20.62
C THR A 13 17.99 -13.52 -20.03
N SER A 14 18.61 -12.47 -20.56
CA SER A 14 18.78 -11.18 -19.87
C SER A 14 17.66 -10.15 -20.05
N ILE A 15 16.50 -10.48 -20.63
CA ILE A 15 15.39 -9.50 -20.73
C ILE A 15 14.03 -10.16 -20.46
N ALA A 16 13.84 -10.70 -19.27
CA ALA A 16 12.50 -10.95 -18.75
C ALA A 16 11.95 -9.63 -18.20
N PHE A 17 11.02 -9.00 -18.92
CA PHE A 17 10.31 -7.83 -18.42
C PHE A 17 9.46 -8.24 -17.20
N ALA A 18 9.82 -7.73 -16.01
CA ALA A 18 9.21 -8.12 -14.74
C ALA A 18 7.85 -7.45 -14.44
N GLN A 19 7.16 -6.91 -15.44
CA GLN A 19 5.85 -6.29 -15.26
C GLN A 19 4.75 -7.36 -15.22
N THR A 20 3.87 -7.28 -14.22
CA THR A 20 2.76 -8.22 -14.02
C THR A 20 1.43 -7.54 -14.36
N GLY A 21 0.72 -8.07 -15.34
CA GLY A 21 -0.64 -7.67 -15.66
C GLY A 21 -1.68 -8.62 -15.07
N ILE A 22 -2.72 -8.08 -14.43
CA ILE A 22 -3.93 -8.84 -14.08
C ILE A 22 -5.08 -8.29 -14.91
N ASN A 23 -5.60 -9.12 -15.81
CA ASN A 23 -6.65 -8.72 -16.75
C ASN A 23 -6.22 -7.52 -17.64
N THR A 24 -4.92 -7.40 -17.94
CA THR A 24 -4.38 -6.38 -18.84
C THR A 24 -3.29 -7.02 -19.71
N GLU A 25 -3.44 -6.93 -21.04
CA GLU A 25 -2.51 -7.57 -21.99
C GLU A 25 -1.22 -6.78 -22.19
N THR A 26 -1.28 -5.46 -22.00
CA THR A 26 -0.15 -4.54 -22.14
C THR A 26 0.01 -3.71 -20.86
N PRO A 27 0.61 -4.26 -19.80
CA PRO A 27 0.81 -3.55 -18.54
C PRO A 27 1.58 -2.24 -18.74
N LYS A 28 1.13 -1.16 -18.10
CA LYS A 28 1.80 0.16 -18.12
C LYS A 28 2.51 0.49 -16.80
N ALA A 29 2.43 -0.40 -15.83
CA ALA A 29 3.07 -0.31 -14.54
C ALA A 29 3.60 -1.70 -14.13
N THR A 30 4.47 -1.74 -13.12
CA THR A 30 5.02 -3.00 -12.58
C THR A 30 3.93 -3.98 -12.14
N LEU A 31 2.83 -3.46 -11.60
CA LEU A 31 1.57 -4.18 -11.39
C LEU A 31 0.44 -3.34 -12.00
N ASP A 32 -0.21 -3.88 -13.02
CA ASP A 32 -1.33 -3.21 -13.70
C ASP A 32 -2.55 -4.14 -13.64
N VAL A 33 -3.60 -3.68 -12.94
CA VAL A 33 -4.84 -4.43 -12.72
C VAL A 33 -5.98 -3.67 -13.38
N THR A 34 -6.56 -4.25 -14.42
CA THR A 34 -7.68 -3.64 -15.14
C THR A 34 -8.99 -4.33 -14.76
N ALA A 35 -10.01 -3.53 -14.44
CA ALA A 35 -11.35 -4.01 -14.12
C ALA A 35 -11.99 -4.73 -15.32
N LYS A 36 -12.70 -5.85 -15.08
CA LYS A 36 -13.43 -6.58 -16.12
C LYS A 36 -14.68 -5.83 -16.60
N LYS A 37 -15.26 -4.96 -15.75
CA LYS A 37 -16.45 -4.14 -16.07
C LYS A 37 -17.70 -4.94 -16.47
N GLU A 38 -17.76 -6.23 -16.10
CA GLU A 38 -18.94 -7.07 -16.29
C GLU A 38 -19.88 -6.97 -15.07
N VAL A 39 -21.19 -7.02 -15.29
CA VAL A 39 -22.21 -6.76 -14.25
C VAL A 39 -22.11 -7.68 -13.04
N LEU A 40 -21.70 -8.93 -13.24
CA LEU A 40 -21.61 -9.94 -12.17
C LEU A 40 -20.19 -10.14 -11.62
N THR A 41 -19.22 -9.36 -12.10
CA THR A 41 -17.84 -9.48 -11.66
C THR A 41 -17.53 -8.43 -10.59
N ILE A 42 -17.01 -8.90 -9.45
CA ILE A 42 -16.54 -8.02 -8.37
C ILE A 42 -15.08 -7.66 -8.66
N ASP A 43 -14.84 -6.43 -9.11
CA ASP A 43 -13.50 -5.88 -9.29
C ASP A 43 -12.97 -5.30 -7.96
N GLY A 44 -11.73 -5.63 -7.60
CA GLY A 44 -11.12 -5.06 -6.40
C GLY A 44 -9.76 -5.67 -6.05
N LEU A 45 -8.99 -4.93 -5.25
CA LEU A 45 -7.76 -5.42 -4.62
C LEU A 45 -8.02 -5.58 -3.13
N LEU A 46 -7.81 -6.78 -2.60
CA LEU A 46 -7.85 -7.03 -1.15
C LEU A 46 -6.44 -6.89 -0.56
N PRO A 47 -6.13 -5.78 0.13
CA PRO A 47 -4.87 -5.66 0.84
C PRO A 47 -4.86 -6.55 2.09
N PRO A 48 -3.69 -6.76 2.72
CA PRO A 48 -3.60 -7.42 4.02
C PRO A 48 -4.54 -6.77 5.05
N ARG A 49 -5.30 -7.60 5.75
CA ARG A 49 -6.27 -7.18 6.77
C ARG A 49 -5.69 -7.45 8.16
N LEU A 50 -5.66 -6.42 9.00
CA LEU A 50 -5.11 -6.49 10.34
C LEU A 50 -6.00 -5.73 11.32
N THR A 51 -5.94 -6.06 12.59
CA THR A 51 -6.44 -5.24 13.69
C THR A 51 -5.35 -4.29 14.16
N ARG A 52 -5.72 -3.20 14.86
CA ARG A 52 -4.72 -2.34 15.50
C ARG A 52 -3.90 -3.09 16.55
N ALA A 53 -4.51 -4.02 17.28
CA ALA A 53 -3.81 -4.88 18.23
C ALA A 53 -2.72 -5.74 17.57
N GLU A 54 -2.99 -6.33 16.40
CA GLU A 54 -1.99 -7.08 15.63
C GLU A 54 -0.86 -6.19 15.12
N LEU A 55 -1.17 -4.94 14.73
CA LEU A 55 -0.14 -3.97 14.38
C LEU A 55 0.69 -3.55 15.60
N THR A 56 0.09 -3.39 16.77
CA THR A 56 0.81 -3.15 18.03
C THR A 56 1.74 -4.31 18.37
N ALA A 57 1.29 -5.54 18.20
CA ALA A 57 2.11 -6.73 18.45
C ALA A 57 3.33 -6.83 17.51
N LYS A 58 3.25 -6.26 16.30
CA LYS A 58 4.41 -6.11 15.38
C LYS A 58 5.43 -5.07 15.86
N GLY A 59 5.12 -4.27 16.87
CA GLY A 59 6.01 -3.26 17.44
C GLY A 59 6.08 -1.97 16.63
N ASN A 60 7.04 -1.11 16.98
CA ASN A 60 7.15 0.27 16.43
C ASN A 60 8.20 0.41 15.32
N THR A 61 8.94 -0.65 15.01
CA THR A 61 10.12 -0.59 14.15
C THR A 61 9.98 -1.38 12.85
N LEU A 62 9.01 -2.29 12.74
CA LEU A 62 8.86 -3.17 11.57
C LEU A 62 8.33 -2.47 10.32
N TYR A 63 7.45 -1.48 10.47
CA TYR A 63 7.03 -0.62 9.36
C TYR A 63 7.98 0.56 9.29
N GLY A 64 9.15 0.32 8.68
CA GLY A 64 10.21 1.31 8.54
C GLY A 64 10.20 2.01 7.19
N LYS A 65 11.34 2.59 6.82
CA LYS A 65 11.55 3.28 5.54
C LYS A 65 11.27 2.40 4.33
N GLU A 66 11.62 1.12 4.38
CA GLU A 66 11.42 0.17 3.29
C GLU A 66 9.94 -0.24 3.09
N GLN A 67 9.08 0.08 4.06
CA GLN A 67 7.64 -0.18 4.02
C GLN A 67 6.84 1.11 3.77
N ASP A 68 7.51 2.20 3.41
CA ASP A 68 6.85 3.41 2.94
C ASP A 68 6.01 3.11 1.70
N GLY A 69 4.77 3.57 1.67
CA GLY A 69 3.78 3.26 0.64
C GLY A 69 3.01 1.95 0.84
N THR A 70 3.22 1.22 1.94
CA THR A 70 2.45 -0.01 2.21
C THR A 70 0.96 0.28 2.40
N ILE A 71 0.11 -0.55 1.80
CA ILE A 71 -1.35 -0.48 1.91
C ILE A 71 -1.85 -1.63 2.78
N ILE A 72 -2.59 -1.31 3.84
CA ILE A 72 -3.24 -2.29 4.71
C ILE A 72 -4.67 -1.86 5.03
N TYR A 73 -5.53 -2.82 5.35
CA TYR A 73 -6.89 -2.54 5.82
C TYR A 73 -7.02 -2.90 7.30
N ILE A 74 -7.47 -1.93 8.10
CA ILE A 74 -7.77 -2.12 9.51
C ILE A 74 -9.19 -2.63 9.66
N THR A 75 -9.32 -3.83 10.22
CA THR A 75 -10.59 -4.50 10.47
C THR A 75 -11.23 -4.06 11.79
N ASP A 76 -10.40 -3.83 12.80
CA ASP A 76 -10.81 -3.35 14.12
C ASP A 76 -9.71 -2.47 14.74
N ALA A 77 -10.13 -1.35 15.33
CA ALA A 77 -9.28 -0.38 16.01
C ALA A 77 -9.57 -0.27 17.52
N SER A 78 -10.41 -1.13 18.09
CA SER A 78 -10.77 -1.08 19.51
C SER A 78 -9.64 -1.50 20.46
N GLY A 79 -8.71 -2.33 20.00
CA GLY A 79 -7.57 -2.84 20.78
C GLY A 79 -6.21 -2.26 20.35
N GLY A 80 -5.15 -2.60 21.08
CA GLY A 80 -3.79 -2.11 20.79
C GLY A 80 -3.56 -0.67 21.26
N ASP A 81 -2.38 -0.14 20.94
CA ASP A 81 -1.93 1.21 21.32
C ASP A 81 -2.08 2.23 20.19
N GLU A 82 -2.02 3.51 20.58
CA GLU A 82 -2.10 4.68 19.69
C GLU A 82 -0.74 5.39 19.61
N LEU A 83 0.34 4.61 19.48
CA LEU A 83 1.68 5.17 19.45
C LEU A 83 2.21 5.30 18.02
N SER A 84 2.93 6.39 17.77
CA SER A 84 3.69 6.62 16.53
C SER A 84 2.80 6.45 15.29
N GLN A 85 3.04 5.41 14.50
CA GLN A 85 2.35 5.14 13.24
C GLN A 85 0.87 4.75 13.41
N ARG A 86 0.45 4.40 14.64
CA ARG A 86 -0.91 3.96 14.97
C ARG A 86 -1.75 5.03 15.66
N GLU A 87 -1.17 6.17 16.00
CA GLU A 87 -1.82 7.27 16.74
C GLU A 87 -3.16 7.71 16.11
N HIS A 88 -3.27 7.60 14.78
CA HIS A 88 -4.45 8.04 14.04
C HIS A 88 -5.36 6.89 13.59
N ILE A 89 -5.10 5.66 14.01
CA ILE A 89 -5.93 4.49 13.68
C ILE A 89 -7.03 4.36 14.76
N GLN A 90 -8.11 5.11 14.59
CA GLN A 90 -9.21 5.17 15.57
C GLN A 90 -10.45 4.37 15.15
N SER A 91 -10.48 3.85 13.92
CA SER A 91 -11.58 3.04 13.40
C SER A 91 -11.11 2.18 12.23
N LYS A 92 -11.99 1.26 11.81
CA LYS A 92 -11.77 0.42 10.63
C LYS A 92 -11.58 1.28 9.38
N GLY A 93 -10.68 0.88 8.48
CA GLY A 93 -10.42 1.65 7.27
C GLY A 93 -9.15 1.25 6.52
N LEU A 94 -9.00 1.77 5.30
CA LEU A 94 -7.79 1.60 4.50
C LEU A 94 -6.72 2.59 4.97
N ILE A 95 -5.52 2.09 5.24
CA ILE A 95 -4.37 2.87 5.69
C ILE A 95 -3.27 2.79 4.63
N PHE A 96 -2.70 3.95 4.32
CA PHE A 96 -1.48 4.11 3.54
C PHE A 96 -0.36 4.48 4.50
N SER A 97 0.64 3.60 4.63
CA SER A 97 1.86 3.90 5.35
C SER A 97 2.59 5.02 4.60
N MET A 98 2.72 6.18 5.21
CA MET A 98 3.48 7.31 4.67
C MET A 98 4.21 8.01 5.83
N PRO A 99 5.37 8.61 5.58
CA PRO A 99 6.01 9.47 6.56
C PRO A 99 5.08 10.64 6.88
N MET A 100 4.99 10.95 8.17
CA MET A 100 4.16 12.02 8.70
C MET A 100 4.63 13.36 8.13
N ARG A 101 3.91 13.92 7.16
CA ARG A 101 4.22 15.26 6.63
C ARG A 101 3.69 16.31 7.59
N ARG A 102 4.58 17.21 8.02
CA ARG A 102 4.19 18.43 8.75
C ARG A 102 3.46 19.34 7.78
N ILE A 103 2.17 19.53 7.98
CA ILE A 103 1.41 20.59 7.30
C ILE A 103 1.36 21.77 8.28
N LYS A 104 1.92 22.92 7.87
CA LYS A 104 1.71 24.16 8.61
C LYS A 104 0.26 24.59 8.40
N LYS A 105 -0.53 24.68 9.47
CA LYS A 105 -1.87 25.26 9.45
C LYS A 105 -1.87 26.40 10.45
N GLY A 106 -1.63 27.63 9.98
CA GLY A 106 -1.37 28.77 10.86
C GLY A 106 -0.14 28.56 11.76
N ASP A 107 -0.19 29.07 13.00
CA ASP A 107 0.89 28.96 13.98
C ASP A 107 1.05 27.55 14.60
N GLY A 108 0.26 26.57 14.13
CA GLY A 108 0.32 25.18 14.57
C GLY A 108 0.80 24.21 13.48
N CYS A 109 1.61 23.22 13.88
CA CYS A 109 1.93 22.07 13.03
C CYS A 109 0.89 20.97 13.25
N VAL A 110 0.17 20.58 12.19
CA VAL A 110 -0.70 19.40 12.22
C VAL A 110 0.00 18.27 11.49
N TYR A 111 0.10 17.13 12.15
CA TYR A 111 0.59 15.92 11.55
C TYR A 111 -0.57 15.22 10.83
N SER A 112 -0.47 15.01 9.52
CA SER A 112 -1.51 14.33 8.75
C SER A 112 -0.97 13.00 8.22
N ALA A 113 -1.22 11.91 8.94
CA ALA A 113 -1.38 10.63 8.26
C ALA A 113 -2.67 10.76 7.43
N MET A 114 -2.62 10.57 6.11
CA MET A 114 -3.83 10.62 5.29
C MET A 114 -4.63 9.34 5.53
N VAL A 115 -5.26 9.25 6.70
CA VAL A 115 -6.34 8.33 6.99
C VAL A 115 -7.49 8.78 6.09
N LEU A 116 -7.74 8.02 5.03
CA LEU A 116 -8.82 8.25 4.09
C LEU A 116 -10.13 7.78 4.76
N LEU A 117 -10.54 8.51 5.80
CA LEU A 117 -11.77 8.27 6.52
C LEU A 117 -12.50 9.59 6.73
N ASN A 118 -13.56 9.78 5.95
CA ASN A 118 -14.75 10.59 6.24
C ASN A 118 -14.58 12.08 6.61
N LYS A 119 -13.53 12.78 6.18
CA LYS A 119 -13.50 14.27 6.23
C LYS A 119 -14.22 14.95 5.05
N LEU A 120 -15.34 14.40 4.57
CA LEU A 120 -16.20 15.08 3.58
C LEU A 120 -17.51 15.64 4.15
N THR A 121 -17.74 15.54 5.47
CA THR A 121 -18.97 16.08 6.10
C THR A 121 -18.82 17.43 6.79
N ASP A 122 -17.68 18.12 6.71
CA ASP A 122 -17.48 19.42 7.38
C ASP A 122 -17.06 20.57 6.44
N ILE A 123 -17.58 20.55 5.20
CA ILE A 123 -17.62 21.73 4.34
C ILE A 123 -19.07 22.02 4.02
N LYS A 124 -19.88 22.40 5.02
CA LYS A 124 -21.03 23.32 4.90
C LYS A 124 -21.59 23.63 6.31
N LYS A 125 -21.01 24.63 6.97
CA LYS A 125 -21.77 25.75 7.54
C LYS A 125 -20.83 26.88 7.93
#